data_AF-A0A7M4G1U2-F1
#
_entry.id   AF-A0A7M4G1U2-F1
#
_cell.length_a   1.000
_cell.length_b   1.000
_cell.length_c   1.000
_cell.angle_alpha   90.00
_cell.angle_beta   90.00
_cell.angle_gamma   90.00
#
_symmetry.space_group_name_H-M   'P 1'
#
loop_
_entity.id
_entity.type
_entity.pdbx_description
1 polymer ?
#
loop_
_entity_poly.entity_id
_entity_poly.type
_entity_poly.pdbx_seq_one_letter_code
_entity_poly.pdbx_strand_id
1 'polypeptide(L)'
;MARGGDVNDHMTGPASRGGGWVSSLFGSAALCAPFPAPWPGPALPCSWPLLPRCSMANFVLPQNATVLHNSTCGKGDTPPVLVIGFGMGQSLSLKFMKTSNQYRVEELIFSYNLSDVAFFPGSSTAGTMEVSQKTDIQANLGTRYRCISTDQVNMKNVNVTLSNVTLEAYLVNNTLSVNESECTGDKSKTTIATTTARQTTSQVPTTTSPAPTTLPQNPAVGKYNVTGKNGTCVLASMGLQLNVSYGKKDGKTGLDVLNFIPPNTSFSGNCDNSSAFLNLTFGKAKLTFHFIRNTSIEKFFLQGVTVNTTLPPEAKKPQFEAVNNSMSALGASVGNSYMCHAEENLLVTQGAFVNLFNVQVQVFKIDGDKFGAVEECQLDENNMLIPII
;
A
#
# COMPACT_ATOMS: atom_id res chain seq x y z
N MET A 1 -72.76 -31.50 10.70
CA MET A 1 -71.98 -30.24 10.66
C MET A 1 -70.57 -30.57 11.13
N ALA A 2 -69.64 -30.68 10.17
CA ALA A 2 -68.55 -29.71 9.87
C ALA A 2 -67.38 -29.82 10.88
N ARG A 3 -66.31 -30.55 10.49
CA ARG A 3 -64.96 -30.09 10.02
C ARG A 3 -64.13 -29.46 11.16
N GLY A 4 -62.95 -29.94 11.55
CA GLY A 4 -61.76 -30.43 10.79
C GLY A 4 -60.61 -29.43 11.08
N GLY A 5 -59.33 -29.75 11.28
CA GLY A 5 -58.57 -30.99 11.24
C GLY A 5 -57.16 -30.74 11.82
N ASP A 6 -56.42 -31.82 12.06
CA ASP A 6 -55.15 -31.90 12.80
C ASP A 6 -54.05 -32.57 11.94
N VAL A 7 -52.81 -32.08 12.09
CA VAL A 7 -51.51 -32.78 12.32
C VAL A 7 -50.93 -33.81 11.31
N ASN A 8 -49.63 -33.54 11.00
CA ASN A 8 -48.43 -34.36 10.72
C ASN A 8 -48.49 -35.89 10.46
N ASP A 9 -47.61 -36.39 9.58
CA ASP A 9 -46.27 -36.96 9.90
C ASP A 9 -45.80 -38.15 9.01
N HIS A 10 -44.49 -38.14 8.76
CA HIS A 10 -43.53 -39.27 8.61
C HIS A 10 -43.44 -40.25 7.40
N MET A 11 -42.18 -40.67 7.20
CA MET A 11 -41.52 -41.32 6.04
C MET A 11 -41.67 -42.85 5.93
N THR A 12 -41.42 -43.42 4.72
CA THR A 12 -40.25 -44.28 4.33
C THR A 12 -40.53 -45.20 3.10
N GLY A 13 -39.53 -45.37 2.21
CA GLY A 13 -39.38 -46.57 1.33
C GLY A 13 -38.74 -46.38 -0.07
N PRO A 14 -37.86 -47.29 -0.60
CA PRO A 14 -36.77 -46.94 -1.57
C PRO A 14 -36.64 -47.80 -2.88
N ALA A 15 -35.54 -47.57 -3.64
CA ALA A 15 -34.91 -48.33 -4.77
C ALA A 15 -35.34 -47.95 -6.22
N SER A 16 -34.54 -47.88 -7.31
CA SER A 16 -33.31 -48.61 -7.73
C SER A 16 -32.63 -48.03 -9.01
N ARG A 17 -31.28 -48.18 -9.09
CA ARG A 17 -30.32 -48.45 -10.21
C ARG A 17 -30.46 -47.91 -11.67
N GLY A 18 -29.31 -47.46 -12.21
CA GLY A 18 -28.77 -47.91 -13.52
C GLY A 18 -28.46 -46.83 -14.57
N GLY A 19 -27.23 -46.78 -15.10
CA GLY A 19 -26.77 -45.80 -16.11
C GLY A 19 -26.48 -46.37 -17.52
N GLY A 20 -26.07 -45.49 -18.45
CA GLY A 20 -25.12 -45.80 -19.54
C GLY A 20 -25.58 -45.77 -21.03
N TRP A 21 -25.00 -44.81 -21.79
CA TRP A 21 -24.46 -44.75 -23.18
C TRP A 21 -25.25 -45.12 -24.49
N VAL A 22 -25.23 -44.15 -25.43
CA VAL A 22 -24.84 -44.11 -26.89
C VAL A 22 -25.62 -44.84 -28.00
N SER A 23 -25.85 -44.10 -29.12
CA SER A 23 -25.67 -44.50 -30.54
C SER A 23 -25.84 -43.24 -31.43
N SER A 24 -24.84 -42.72 -32.17
CA SER A 24 -24.27 -43.12 -33.50
C SER A 24 -25.31 -43.02 -34.65
N LEU A 25 -25.09 -42.38 -35.82
CA LEU A 25 -24.10 -42.65 -36.88
C LEU A 25 -23.99 -41.52 -37.95
N PHE A 26 -22.74 -41.29 -38.42
CA PHE A 26 -22.18 -41.12 -39.80
C PHE A 26 -22.76 -40.20 -40.90
N GLY A 27 -21.83 -39.50 -41.59
CA GLY A 27 -21.91 -39.17 -43.04
C GLY A 27 -21.05 -37.99 -43.51
N SER A 28 -20.12 -38.21 -44.45
CA SER A 28 -18.92 -37.39 -44.75
C SER A 28 -18.99 -36.41 -45.95
N ALA A 29 -18.18 -35.32 -45.84
CA ALA A 29 -17.34 -34.63 -46.85
C ALA A 29 -17.86 -34.11 -48.22
N ALA A 30 -17.69 -32.80 -48.51
CA ALA A 30 -16.69 -32.25 -49.46
C ALA A 30 -16.81 -30.70 -49.72
N LEU A 31 -15.72 -29.98 -49.41
CA LEU A 31 -15.02 -28.85 -50.11
C LEU A 31 -15.78 -27.78 -50.93
N CYS A 32 -15.68 -26.50 -50.50
CA CYS A 32 -14.97 -25.36 -51.13
C CYS A 32 -15.59 -23.98 -50.74
N ALA A 33 -14.75 -23.08 -50.22
CA ALA A 33 -15.04 -21.72 -49.75
C ALA A 33 -14.89 -20.67 -50.88
N PRO A 34 -14.92 -19.32 -50.67
CA PRO A 34 -15.43 -18.48 -49.58
C PRO A 34 -16.30 -17.28 -50.08
N PHE A 35 -17.05 -16.60 -49.22
CA PHE A 35 -17.07 -15.13 -49.05
C PHE A 35 -17.85 -14.78 -47.76
N PRO A 36 -17.44 -13.76 -46.97
CA PRO A 36 -17.73 -13.68 -45.55
C PRO A 36 -18.91 -12.74 -45.25
N ALA A 37 -19.69 -13.08 -44.23
CA ALA A 37 -20.53 -12.15 -43.50
C ALA A 37 -20.25 -12.30 -41.99
N PRO A 38 -20.33 -11.21 -41.23
CA PRO A 38 -19.41 -10.91 -40.14
C PRO A 38 -19.86 -11.58 -38.84
N TRP A 39 -18.96 -12.34 -38.24
CA TRP A 39 -19.05 -12.68 -36.83
C TRP A 39 -18.20 -11.68 -36.04
N PRO A 40 -18.68 -11.12 -34.92
CA PRO A 40 -17.87 -10.35 -34.01
C PRO A 40 -16.92 -11.31 -33.28
N GLY A 41 -15.71 -11.48 -33.79
CA GLY A 41 -14.63 -12.09 -33.04
C GLY A 41 -14.25 -11.22 -31.83
N PRO A 42 -13.65 -11.80 -30.78
CA PRO A 42 -13.17 -11.04 -29.64
C PRO A 42 -12.15 -10.00 -30.13
N ALA A 43 -12.36 -8.74 -29.72
CA ALA A 43 -11.49 -7.64 -30.07
C ALA A 43 -10.04 -7.96 -29.67
N LEU A 44 -9.19 -8.17 -30.67
CA LEU A 44 -7.74 -8.07 -30.51
C LEU A 44 -7.42 -6.59 -30.28
N PRO A 45 -6.86 -6.18 -29.13
CA PRO A 45 -6.38 -4.82 -29.01
C PRO A 45 -5.03 -4.72 -29.73
N CYS A 46 -4.99 -3.81 -30.69
CA CYS A 46 -3.79 -3.19 -31.25
C CYS A 46 -3.06 -3.96 -32.36
N SER A 47 -3.54 -3.78 -33.60
CA SER A 47 -2.69 -3.78 -34.78
C SER A 47 -3.14 -2.72 -35.81
N TRP A 48 -2.21 -1.84 -36.19
CA TRP A 48 -2.24 -0.88 -37.34
C TRP A 48 -2.95 0.50 -37.16
N PRO A 49 -2.56 1.55 -37.92
CA PRO A 49 -1.85 2.73 -37.37
C PRO A 49 -2.75 3.94 -37.02
N LEU A 50 -3.99 3.72 -36.57
CA LEU A 50 -4.88 4.81 -36.12
C LEU A 50 -5.57 4.39 -34.82
N LEU A 51 -4.89 4.52 -33.66
CA LEU A 51 -5.46 4.13 -32.37
C LEU A 51 -5.37 5.23 -31.28
N PRO A 52 -6.34 5.25 -30.35
CA PRO A 52 -6.23 5.94 -29.06
C PRO A 52 -5.00 5.44 -28.30
N ARG A 53 -4.34 6.32 -27.56
CA ARG A 53 -3.14 5.96 -26.77
C ARG A 53 -3.49 4.91 -25.71
N CYS A 54 -3.02 3.67 -25.84
CA CYS A 54 -2.97 2.73 -24.72
C CYS A 54 -1.93 3.21 -23.71
N SER A 55 -2.34 3.44 -22.47
CA SER A 55 -1.47 3.83 -21.37
C SER A 55 -1.43 2.73 -20.32
N MET A 56 -0.23 2.41 -19.83
CA MET A 56 -0.05 1.52 -18.70
C MET A 56 -0.39 2.27 -17.41
N ALA A 57 -1.26 1.70 -16.58
CA ALA A 57 -1.58 2.25 -15.27
C ALA A 57 -0.73 1.56 -14.19
N ASN A 58 -0.17 2.35 -13.28
CA ASN A 58 0.63 1.84 -12.17
C ASN A 58 -0.19 1.90 -10.88
N PHE A 59 -0.23 0.80 -10.16
CA PHE A 59 -0.93 0.66 -8.90
C PHE A 59 0.08 0.38 -7.80
N VAL A 60 0.02 1.16 -6.74
CA VAL A 60 0.72 0.88 -5.48
C VAL A 60 -0.32 0.39 -4.51
N LEU A 61 -0.09 -0.77 -3.89
CA LEU A 61 -1.01 -1.31 -2.91
C LEU A 61 -1.09 -0.36 -1.70
N PRO A 62 -2.26 0.22 -1.39
CA PRO A 62 -2.35 1.21 -0.32
C PRO A 62 -2.48 0.55 1.05
N GLN A 63 -2.02 1.25 2.09
CA GLN A 63 -2.01 0.73 3.47
C GLN A 63 -3.42 0.58 4.07
N ASN A 64 -4.45 1.21 3.48
CA ASN A 64 -5.85 1.08 3.89
C ASN A 64 -6.59 -0.06 3.16
N ALA A 65 -5.88 -0.97 2.49
CA ALA A 65 -6.49 -2.14 1.89
C ALA A 65 -7.15 -3.02 2.96
N THR A 66 -8.33 -3.56 2.63
CA THR A 66 -9.12 -4.37 3.56
C THR A 66 -9.31 -5.77 3.01
N VAL A 67 -9.33 -6.77 3.88
CA VAL A 67 -9.65 -8.14 3.48
C VAL A 67 -11.13 -8.20 3.08
N LEU A 68 -11.38 -8.64 1.85
CA LEU A 68 -12.74 -8.81 1.34
C LEU A 68 -13.30 -10.19 1.72
N HIS A 69 -14.63 -10.25 1.83
CA HIS A 69 -15.40 -11.43 2.24
C HIS A 69 -15.25 -12.65 1.32
N ASN A 70 -14.75 -12.47 0.11
CA ASN A 70 -14.44 -13.54 -0.84
C ASN A 70 -13.06 -14.19 -0.60
N SER A 71 -12.33 -13.76 0.43
CA SER A 71 -11.16 -14.48 0.92
C SER A 71 -11.58 -15.81 1.55
N THR A 72 -10.87 -16.89 1.24
CA THR A 72 -11.17 -18.23 1.74
C THR A 72 -9.90 -18.98 2.10
N CYS A 73 -9.99 -19.85 3.11
CA CYS A 73 -8.85 -20.64 3.59
C CYS A 73 -8.67 -21.95 2.80
N GLY A 74 -9.48 -22.14 1.75
CA GLY A 74 -9.56 -23.41 1.04
C GLY A 74 -10.24 -24.51 1.88
N LYS A 75 -10.73 -25.55 1.21
CA LYS A 75 -11.26 -26.75 1.86
C LYS A 75 -11.08 -27.93 0.92
N GLY A 76 -10.50 -29.02 1.42
CA GLY A 76 -10.15 -30.18 0.58
C GLY A 76 -9.17 -29.78 -0.51
N ASP A 77 -9.55 -29.98 -1.77
CA ASP A 77 -8.73 -29.65 -2.95
C ASP A 77 -8.81 -28.16 -3.36
N THR A 78 -9.66 -27.36 -2.70
CA THR A 78 -9.80 -25.94 -3.03
C THR A 78 -8.62 -25.15 -2.43
N PRO A 79 -7.81 -24.44 -3.24
CA PRO A 79 -6.67 -23.68 -2.72
C PRO A 79 -7.14 -22.46 -1.90
N PRO A 80 -6.37 -22.03 -0.88
CA PRO A 80 -6.64 -20.79 -0.17
C PRO A 80 -6.49 -19.58 -1.09
N VAL A 81 -7.37 -18.59 -0.92
CA VAL A 81 -7.37 -17.34 -1.68
C VAL A 81 -7.51 -16.18 -0.72
N LEU A 82 -6.56 -15.25 -0.75
CA LEU A 82 -6.66 -13.98 -0.04
C LEU A 82 -7.05 -12.89 -1.01
N VAL A 83 -8.16 -12.19 -0.77
CA VAL A 83 -8.59 -11.06 -1.59
C VAL A 83 -8.59 -9.80 -0.75
N ILE A 84 -7.83 -8.81 -1.17
CA ILE A 84 -7.76 -7.50 -0.53
C ILE A 84 -8.33 -6.44 -1.45
N GLY A 85 -9.20 -5.57 -0.93
CA GLY A 85 -9.88 -4.51 -1.65
C GLY A 85 -9.36 -3.14 -1.25
N PHE A 86 -9.28 -2.23 -2.22
CA PHE A 86 -8.84 -0.86 -2.00
C PHE A 86 -9.43 0.11 -3.03
N GLY A 87 -9.37 1.40 -2.72
CA GLY A 87 -9.84 2.48 -3.59
C GLY A 87 -11.31 2.35 -4.02
N MET A 88 -11.63 2.74 -5.25
CA MET A 88 -13.01 2.75 -5.80
C MET A 88 -13.40 1.39 -6.41
N GLY A 89 -13.20 0.32 -5.63
CA GLY A 89 -13.58 -1.05 -6.01
C GLY A 89 -12.49 -1.84 -6.73
N GLN A 90 -11.22 -1.49 -6.51
CA GLN A 90 -10.10 -2.32 -6.94
C GLN A 90 -9.89 -3.48 -5.95
N SER A 91 -9.40 -4.61 -6.43
CA SER A 91 -9.02 -5.72 -5.55
C SER A 91 -7.84 -6.52 -6.09
N LEU A 92 -7.02 -7.03 -5.17
CA LEU A 92 -5.89 -7.89 -5.43
C LEU A 92 -6.14 -9.24 -4.76
N SER A 93 -6.11 -10.32 -5.53
CA SER A 93 -6.38 -11.68 -5.09
C SER A 93 -5.13 -12.55 -5.24
N LEU A 94 -4.67 -13.13 -4.14
CA LEU A 94 -3.53 -14.04 -4.06
C LEU A 94 -4.05 -15.46 -3.90
N LYS A 95 -3.83 -16.32 -4.92
CA LYS A 95 -4.11 -17.75 -4.82
C LYS A 95 -2.88 -18.49 -4.32
N PHE A 96 -3.01 -19.19 -3.21
CA PHE A 96 -1.91 -19.92 -2.58
C PHE A 96 -1.88 -21.37 -3.02
N MET A 97 -0.66 -21.89 -3.15
CA MET A 97 -0.39 -23.30 -3.30
C MET A 97 0.55 -23.78 -2.20
N LYS A 98 0.26 -24.97 -1.67
CA LYS A 98 1.10 -25.67 -0.70
C LYS A 98 1.83 -26.83 -1.37
N THR A 99 3.10 -26.97 -1.02
CA THR A 99 3.94 -28.14 -1.29
C THR A 99 4.30 -28.82 0.04
N SER A 100 5.14 -29.85 0.01
CA SER A 100 5.55 -30.55 1.24
C SER A 100 6.20 -29.63 2.27
N ASN A 101 7.03 -28.68 1.83
CA ASN A 101 7.84 -27.84 2.74
C ASN A 101 7.65 -26.32 2.53
N GLN A 102 6.93 -25.90 1.50
CA GLN A 102 6.79 -24.48 1.13
C GLN A 102 5.36 -24.12 0.75
N TYR A 103 5.01 -22.85 0.93
CA TYR A 103 3.87 -22.23 0.28
C TYR A 103 4.33 -21.17 -0.72
N ARG A 104 3.53 -20.96 -1.77
CA ARG A 104 3.78 -19.92 -2.77
C ARG A 104 2.47 -19.31 -3.26
N VAL A 105 2.56 -18.11 -3.81
CA VAL A 105 1.45 -17.47 -4.53
C VAL A 105 1.52 -17.96 -5.99
N GLU A 106 0.66 -18.90 -6.34
CA GLU A 106 0.61 -19.52 -7.67
C GLU A 106 0.11 -18.52 -8.72
N GLU A 107 -0.88 -17.72 -8.35
CA GLU A 107 -1.51 -16.74 -9.23
C GLU A 107 -1.90 -15.50 -8.44
N LEU A 108 -1.45 -14.35 -8.93
CA LEU A 108 -1.86 -13.04 -8.46
C LEU A 108 -2.83 -12.46 -9.48
N ILE A 109 -4.03 -12.11 -9.03
CA ILE A 109 -5.13 -11.62 -9.84
C ILE A 109 -5.44 -10.19 -9.41
N PHE A 110 -5.40 -9.25 -10.33
CA PHE A 110 -5.75 -7.87 -10.08
C PHE A 110 -7.03 -7.50 -10.83
N SER A 111 -8.03 -7.05 -10.07
CA SER A 111 -9.31 -6.56 -10.57
C SER A 111 -9.36 -5.04 -10.39
N TYR A 112 -9.53 -4.31 -11.49
CA TYR A 112 -9.55 -2.85 -11.49
C TYR A 112 -10.74 -2.27 -12.26
N ASN A 113 -11.26 -1.17 -11.73
CA ASN A 113 -12.40 -0.46 -12.31
C ASN A 113 -11.89 0.59 -13.31
N LEU A 114 -12.18 0.40 -14.60
CA LEU A 114 -11.83 1.34 -15.67
C LEU A 114 -12.59 2.66 -15.59
N SER A 115 -13.68 2.71 -14.81
CA SER A 115 -14.44 3.94 -14.56
C SER A 115 -13.77 4.84 -13.52
N ASP A 116 -12.69 4.36 -12.89
CA ASP A 116 -11.91 5.14 -11.94
C ASP A 116 -11.08 6.20 -12.69
N VAL A 117 -11.61 7.42 -12.74
CA VAL A 117 -10.97 8.56 -13.42
C VAL A 117 -9.62 8.96 -12.82
N ALA A 118 -9.31 8.53 -11.59
CA ALA A 118 -8.01 8.81 -10.98
C ALA A 118 -6.89 7.97 -11.62
N PHE A 119 -7.19 6.73 -12.00
CA PHE A 119 -6.23 5.80 -12.62
C PHE A 119 -6.40 5.68 -14.15
N PHE A 120 -7.60 5.92 -14.67
CA PHE A 120 -7.95 5.79 -16.09
C PHE A 120 -8.63 7.06 -16.66
N PRO A 121 -7.93 8.20 -16.69
CA PRO A 121 -8.48 9.43 -17.27
C PRO A 121 -8.71 9.25 -18.77
N GLY A 122 -9.98 9.28 -19.19
CA GLY A 122 -10.37 9.14 -20.60
C GLY A 122 -10.53 7.70 -21.09
N SER A 123 -10.80 6.74 -20.19
CA SER A 123 -11.19 5.38 -20.60
C SER A 123 -12.40 5.43 -21.53
N SER A 124 -12.28 4.84 -22.73
CA SER A 124 -13.39 4.65 -23.67
C SER A 124 -14.35 3.53 -23.25
N THR A 125 -13.98 2.76 -22.23
CA THR A 125 -14.66 1.54 -21.81
C THR A 125 -14.94 1.63 -20.31
N ALA A 126 -16.22 1.52 -19.92
CA ALA A 126 -16.63 1.42 -18.53
C ALA A 126 -16.75 -0.05 -18.12
N GLY A 127 -16.28 -0.40 -16.92
CA GLY A 127 -16.40 -1.75 -16.36
C GLY A 127 -15.18 -2.20 -15.55
N THR A 128 -15.30 -3.37 -14.93
CA THR A 128 -14.21 -4.01 -14.18
C THR A 128 -13.43 -4.94 -15.10
N MET A 129 -12.11 -4.79 -15.11
CA MET A 129 -11.19 -5.67 -15.81
C MET A 129 -10.42 -6.52 -14.80
N GLU A 130 -10.10 -7.74 -15.20
CA GLU A 130 -9.32 -8.68 -14.40
C GLU A 130 -8.10 -9.14 -15.21
N VAL A 131 -6.94 -9.11 -14.58
CA VAL A 131 -5.68 -9.60 -15.14
C VAL A 131 -5.01 -10.51 -14.13
N SER A 132 -4.32 -11.54 -14.60
CA SER A 132 -3.56 -12.44 -13.73
C SER A 132 -2.13 -12.62 -14.20
N GLN A 133 -1.24 -12.85 -13.23
CA GLN A 133 0.19 -13.06 -13.45
C GLN A 133 0.74 -13.99 -12.36
N LYS A 134 1.74 -14.79 -12.70
CA LYS A 134 2.49 -15.60 -11.73
C LYS A 134 3.47 -14.72 -10.96
N THR A 135 3.74 -15.09 -9.71
CA THR A 135 4.69 -14.35 -8.84
C THR A 135 5.82 -15.27 -8.39
N ASP A 136 6.89 -14.67 -7.89
CA ASP A 136 8.01 -15.34 -7.23
C ASP A 136 7.88 -15.36 -5.70
N ILE A 137 6.72 -14.96 -5.16
CA ILE A 137 6.42 -14.98 -3.73
C ILE A 137 6.33 -16.43 -3.25
N GLN A 138 7.34 -16.85 -2.49
CA GLN A 138 7.43 -18.18 -1.90
C GLN A 138 8.13 -18.14 -0.53
N ALA A 139 7.71 -19.02 0.37
CA ALA A 139 8.28 -19.15 1.71
C ALA A 139 8.16 -20.58 2.25
N ASN A 140 9.02 -20.92 3.21
CA ASN A 140 8.94 -22.19 3.92
C ASN A 140 7.68 -22.24 4.80
N LEU A 141 7.07 -23.41 4.92
CA LEU A 141 5.97 -23.63 5.86
C LEU A 141 6.46 -23.34 7.30
N GLY A 142 5.61 -22.68 8.10
CA GLY A 142 6.00 -22.24 9.45
C GLY A 142 6.99 -21.08 9.47
N THR A 143 7.01 -20.27 8.40
CA THR A 143 7.74 -18.99 8.36
C THR A 143 6.87 -17.93 7.71
N ARG A 144 7.00 -16.68 8.16
CA ARG A 144 6.40 -15.53 7.49
C ARG A 144 7.25 -15.14 6.28
N TYR A 145 6.65 -14.93 5.13
CA TYR A 145 7.31 -14.29 4.00
C TYR A 145 7.50 -12.81 4.32
N ARG A 146 8.70 -12.29 4.11
CA ARG A 146 9.02 -10.87 4.28
C ARG A 146 9.81 -10.34 3.09
N CYS A 147 9.32 -9.24 2.51
CA CYS A 147 9.99 -8.54 1.42
C CYS A 147 9.87 -7.02 1.59
N ILE A 148 10.97 -6.40 2.01
CA ILE A 148 11.09 -4.95 2.16
C ILE A 148 11.29 -4.31 0.79
N SER A 149 12.13 -4.93 -0.04
CA SER A 149 12.41 -4.47 -1.39
C SER A 149 11.15 -4.32 -2.23
N THR A 150 11.16 -3.33 -3.11
CA THR A 150 10.07 -3.10 -4.06
C THR A 150 10.09 -4.17 -5.15
N ASP A 151 8.96 -4.81 -5.36
CA ASP A 151 8.71 -5.76 -6.45
C ASP A 151 7.61 -5.22 -7.39
N GLN A 152 7.79 -5.38 -8.69
CA GLN A 152 6.87 -4.88 -9.72
C GLN A 152 6.31 -6.02 -10.55
N VAL A 153 5.03 -6.31 -10.35
CA VAL A 153 4.32 -7.35 -11.08
C VAL A 153 3.64 -6.73 -12.30
N ASN A 154 4.22 -6.97 -13.47
CA ASN A 154 3.66 -6.52 -14.74
C ASN A 154 2.52 -7.46 -15.19
N MET A 155 1.32 -6.90 -15.34
CA MET A 155 0.10 -7.63 -15.71
C MET A 155 -0.55 -7.04 -16.97
N LYS A 156 0.11 -7.21 -18.12
CA LYS A 156 -0.33 -6.71 -19.45
C LYS A 156 -0.48 -5.18 -19.53
N ASN A 157 -1.61 -4.67 -19.07
CA ASN A 157 -2.01 -3.25 -19.19
C ASN A 157 -1.83 -2.47 -17.88
N VAL A 158 -1.50 -3.15 -16.80
CA VAL A 158 -1.33 -2.57 -15.46
C VAL A 158 -0.07 -3.13 -14.81
N ASN A 159 0.58 -2.31 -13.99
CA ASN A 159 1.74 -2.70 -13.22
C ASN A 159 1.42 -2.55 -11.73
N VAL A 160 1.55 -3.63 -10.96
CA VAL A 160 1.28 -3.62 -9.52
C VAL A 160 2.61 -3.59 -8.79
N THR A 161 2.82 -2.54 -8.00
CA THR A 161 4.01 -2.38 -7.16
C THR A 161 3.70 -2.85 -5.75
N LEU A 162 4.44 -3.87 -5.31
CA LEU A 162 4.43 -4.43 -3.97
C LEU A 162 5.69 -3.97 -3.24
N SER A 163 5.56 -3.51 -2.00
CA SER A 163 6.71 -3.08 -1.20
C SER A 163 6.38 -3.26 0.27
N ASN A 164 7.39 -3.64 1.06
CA ASN A 164 7.20 -3.93 2.49
C ASN A 164 6.07 -4.94 2.76
N VAL A 165 6.11 -6.05 2.03
CA VAL A 165 5.12 -7.13 2.11
C VAL A 165 5.52 -8.09 3.23
N THR A 166 4.59 -8.33 4.15
CA THR A 166 4.66 -9.46 5.08
C THR A 166 3.40 -10.28 4.91
N LEU A 167 3.54 -11.58 4.69
CA LEU A 167 2.40 -12.50 4.56
C LEU A 167 2.78 -13.89 5.06
N GLU A 168 1.80 -14.64 5.53
CA GLU A 168 1.96 -16.05 5.84
C GLU A 168 0.69 -16.81 5.47
N ALA A 169 0.86 -17.95 4.80
CA ALA A 169 -0.23 -18.87 4.52
C ALA A 169 -0.08 -20.12 5.39
N TYR A 170 -1.19 -20.80 5.67
CA TYR A 170 -1.24 -22.04 6.44
C TYR A 170 -0.72 -21.87 7.88
N LEU A 171 -1.24 -20.87 8.60
CA LEU A 171 -0.82 -20.57 9.97
C LEU A 171 -1.05 -21.77 10.90
N VAL A 172 -0.13 -21.94 11.84
CA VAL A 172 -0.27 -22.88 12.95
C VAL A 172 -0.69 -22.09 14.18
N ASN A 173 -1.73 -22.55 14.88
CA ASN A 173 -2.28 -21.89 16.08
C ASN A 173 -2.76 -20.44 15.86
N ASN A 174 -3.10 -20.07 14.63
CA ASN A 174 -3.66 -18.76 14.29
C ASN A 174 -2.73 -17.57 14.64
N THR A 175 -1.41 -17.81 14.65
CA THR A 175 -0.38 -16.81 14.94
C THR A 175 0.70 -16.84 13.87
N LEU A 176 1.24 -15.67 13.52
CA LEU A 176 2.35 -15.59 12.57
C LEU A 176 3.60 -16.23 13.16
N SER A 177 4.28 -17.00 12.32
CA SER A 177 5.56 -17.62 12.64
C SER A 177 6.61 -16.56 13.00
N VAL A 178 7.42 -16.81 14.01
CA VAL A 178 8.53 -15.92 14.40
C VAL A 178 9.65 -15.95 13.37
N ASN A 179 9.85 -17.10 12.73
CA ASN A 179 10.87 -17.30 11.71
C ASN A 179 10.44 -16.67 10.38
N GLU A 180 11.40 -16.15 9.62
CA GLU A 180 11.16 -15.42 8.38
C GLU A 180 11.76 -16.14 7.16
N SER A 181 11.05 -16.07 6.03
CA SER A 181 11.57 -16.38 4.70
C SER A 181 11.70 -15.08 3.92
N GLU A 182 12.92 -14.63 3.70
CA GLU A 182 13.19 -13.39 2.97
C GLU A 182 13.06 -13.57 1.45
N CYS A 183 12.58 -12.53 0.76
CA CYS A 183 12.56 -12.49 -0.69
C CYS A 183 13.97 -12.33 -1.30
N THR A 184 14.10 -12.63 -2.58
CA THR A 184 15.39 -12.55 -3.30
C THR A 184 15.98 -11.14 -3.30
N GLY A 185 15.13 -10.10 -3.31
CA GLY A 185 15.56 -8.70 -3.25
C GLY A 185 16.29 -8.34 -1.95
N ASP A 186 15.91 -8.96 -0.83
CA ASP A 186 16.48 -8.66 0.49
C ASP A 186 17.71 -9.52 0.80
N LYS A 187 17.77 -10.75 0.26
CA LYS A 187 18.90 -11.69 0.42
C LYS A 187 20.25 -11.15 -0.07
N SER A 188 20.24 -10.14 -0.94
CA SER A 188 21.47 -9.57 -1.53
C SER A 188 22.18 -8.54 -0.64
N LYS A 189 21.68 -8.23 0.57
CA LYS A 189 22.26 -7.20 1.46
C LYS A 189 22.85 -7.70 2.79
N THR A 190 22.83 -9.01 3.07
CA THR A 190 23.29 -9.51 4.38
C THR A 190 24.40 -10.55 4.21
N THR A 191 25.64 -10.09 4.22
CA THR A 191 26.81 -10.92 4.54
C THR A 191 27.74 -10.12 5.44
N ILE A 192 27.66 -10.33 6.75
CA ILE A 192 28.80 -10.76 7.58
C ILE A 192 28.29 -11.17 8.96
N ALA A 193 28.89 -12.27 9.42
CA ALA A 193 28.41 -13.19 10.42
C ALA A 193 28.64 -12.78 11.87
N THR A 194 27.76 -13.28 12.71
CA THR A 194 27.85 -13.43 14.16
C THR A 194 28.97 -14.43 14.54
N THR A 195 29.91 -14.09 15.45
CA THR A 195 30.28 -14.91 16.64
C THR A 195 31.31 -14.25 17.59
N THR A 196 30.96 -14.27 18.88
CA THR A 196 31.79 -14.61 20.08
C THR A 196 32.66 -13.57 20.84
N ALA A 197 32.16 -13.29 22.05
CA ALA A 197 32.80 -13.14 23.38
C ALA A 197 33.89 -12.10 23.71
N ARG A 198 33.49 -11.15 24.58
CA ARG A 198 34.08 -10.75 25.90
C ARG A 198 35.60 -10.74 26.05
N GLN A 199 36.21 -9.55 26.18
CA GLN A 199 36.83 -9.05 27.42
C GLN A 199 37.39 -7.62 27.28
N THR A 200 37.42 -6.96 28.44
CA THR A 200 37.73 -5.57 28.78
C THR A 200 39.18 -5.15 28.50
N THR A 201 39.44 -3.94 27.98
CA THR A 201 40.30 -2.90 28.61
C THR A 201 40.37 -1.61 27.78
N SER A 202 40.57 -0.52 28.51
CA SER A 202 40.58 0.89 28.12
C SER A 202 41.90 1.31 27.48
N GLN A 203 41.87 2.02 26.33
CA GLN A 203 42.63 3.25 26.04
C GLN A 203 42.46 3.69 24.56
N VAL A 204 42.21 4.99 24.39
CA VAL A 204 42.21 5.81 23.14
C VAL A 204 43.48 6.69 23.26
N PRO A 205 44.19 7.18 22.21
CA PRO A 205 43.61 7.65 20.95
C PRO A 205 44.41 7.56 19.62
N THR A 206 43.67 7.90 18.55
CA THR A 206 44.07 8.51 17.26
C THR A 206 44.83 7.69 16.21
N THR A 207 44.06 7.18 15.23
CA THR A 207 44.47 7.06 13.82
C THR A 207 43.33 7.55 12.91
N THR A 208 43.64 8.58 12.12
CA THR A 208 42.84 9.10 11.01
C THR A 208 42.73 8.05 9.91
N SER A 209 41.51 7.62 9.59
CA SER A 209 41.19 6.87 8.37
C SER A 209 39.89 7.43 7.78
N PRO A 210 39.78 7.59 6.44
CA PRO A 210 38.61 8.18 5.79
C PRO A 210 37.37 7.28 5.98
N ALA A 211 36.26 7.91 6.36
CA ALA A 211 34.99 7.25 6.61
C ALA A 211 34.48 6.46 5.37
N PRO A 212 34.01 5.22 5.56
CA PRO A 212 33.23 4.50 4.55
C PRO A 212 31.89 5.18 4.28
N THR A 213 31.55 5.25 3.00
CA THR A 213 30.33 5.78 2.39
C THR A 213 29.07 5.46 3.20
N THR A 214 28.41 6.50 3.70
CA THR A 214 27.15 6.44 4.44
C THR A 214 26.03 5.83 3.59
N LEU A 215 25.40 4.76 4.10
CA LEU A 215 24.05 4.33 3.73
C LEU A 215 23.10 5.55 3.77
N PRO A 216 22.08 5.70 2.90
CA PRO A 216 21.16 6.84 2.97
C PRO A 216 20.57 6.94 4.39
N GLN A 217 20.97 7.98 5.11
CA GLN A 217 20.60 8.20 6.49
C GLN A 217 19.18 8.75 6.52
N ASN A 218 18.29 8.12 7.31
CA ASN A 218 16.95 8.65 7.58
C ASN A 218 17.08 10.12 8.02
N PRO A 219 16.18 11.02 7.57
CA PRO A 219 16.27 12.43 7.89
C PRO A 219 16.25 12.65 9.41
N ALA A 220 17.03 13.61 9.88
CA ALA A 220 17.10 13.95 11.29
C ALA A 220 15.74 14.45 11.79
N VAL A 221 15.37 14.04 13.01
CA VAL A 221 14.10 14.41 13.64
C VAL A 221 14.16 15.86 14.12
N GLY A 222 13.24 16.69 13.64
CA GLY A 222 13.06 18.07 14.10
C GLY A 222 11.93 18.19 15.11
N LYS A 223 12.03 19.18 16.00
CA LYS A 223 10.99 19.51 16.99
C LYS A 223 10.40 20.88 16.66
N TYR A 224 9.07 20.93 16.58
CA TYR A 224 8.33 22.11 16.15
C TYR A 224 7.22 22.40 17.16
N ASN A 225 7.11 23.65 17.58
CA ASN A 225 6.10 24.10 18.54
C ASN A 225 5.42 25.36 18.00
N VAL A 226 4.11 25.28 17.75
CA VAL A 226 3.31 26.43 17.35
C VAL A 226 2.45 26.88 18.53
N THR A 227 2.65 28.13 18.94
CA THR A 227 1.87 28.78 19.97
C THR A 227 0.77 29.64 19.36
N GLY A 228 -0.48 29.38 19.74
CA GLY A 228 -1.65 30.17 19.40
C GLY A 228 -2.03 31.17 20.50
N LYS A 229 -3.24 31.71 20.43
CA LYS A 229 -3.75 32.67 21.43
C LYS A 229 -3.93 32.06 22.82
N ASN A 230 -4.23 30.76 22.89
CA ASN A 230 -4.54 30.03 24.12
C ASN A 230 -3.38 29.13 24.58
N GLY A 231 -2.14 29.44 24.17
CA GLY A 231 -0.96 28.61 24.42
C GLY A 231 -0.59 27.72 23.23
N THR A 232 0.27 26.73 23.49
CA THR A 232 0.74 25.79 22.47
C THR A 232 -0.42 24.97 21.90
N CYS A 233 -0.52 24.94 20.58
CA CYS A 233 -1.64 24.33 19.87
C CYS A 233 -1.20 23.36 18.76
N VAL A 234 0.09 23.34 18.40
CA VAL A 234 0.73 22.24 17.67
C VAL A 234 2.06 21.92 18.34
N LEU A 235 2.28 20.65 18.65
CA LEU A 235 3.58 20.12 19.03
C LEU A 235 3.89 18.95 18.10
N ALA A 236 5.03 18.99 17.45
CA ALA A 236 5.43 17.96 16.49
C ALA A 236 6.91 17.62 16.64
N SER A 237 7.23 16.34 16.53
CA SER A 237 8.59 15.80 16.48
C SER A 237 8.65 14.83 15.30
N MET A 238 9.33 15.18 14.21
CA MET A 238 9.35 14.33 13.00
C MET A 238 10.55 14.61 12.11
N GLY A 239 11.09 13.56 11.48
CA GLY A 239 11.98 13.65 10.33
C GLY A 239 11.18 13.75 9.03
N LEU A 240 11.67 14.52 8.06
CA LEU A 240 10.94 14.83 6.83
C LEU A 240 11.81 14.68 5.59
N GLN A 241 11.29 13.98 4.60
CA GLN A 241 11.83 13.93 3.24
C GLN A 241 10.74 14.29 2.24
N LEU A 242 11.00 15.25 1.36
CA LEU A 242 10.14 15.59 0.25
C LEU A 242 10.68 14.94 -1.02
N ASN A 243 9.84 14.20 -1.73
CA ASN A 243 10.19 13.57 -2.99
C ASN A 243 9.30 14.11 -4.11
N VAL A 244 9.88 14.77 -5.11
CA VAL A 244 9.15 15.40 -6.23
C VAL A 244 9.64 14.86 -7.57
N SER A 245 8.72 14.27 -8.32
CA SER A 245 8.94 13.89 -9.72
C SER A 245 8.54 15.04 -10.65
N TYR A 246 9.41 15.39 -11.59
CA TYR A 246 9.20 16.52 -12.50
C TYR A 246 9.69 16.23 -13.92
N GLY A 247 9.12 16.92 -14.92
CA GLY A 247 9.60 16.82 -16.30
C GLY A 247 10.86 17.67 -16.53
N LYS A 248 11.91 17.07 -17.07
CA LYS A 248 13.16 17.74 -17.46
C LYS A 248 13.08 18.33 -18.87
N LYS A 249 13.89 19.35 -19.16
CA LYS A 249 13.96 20.02 -20.47
C LYS A 249 14.30 19.07 -21.63
N ASP A 250 15.06 18.01 -21.35
CA ASP A 250 15.43 16.96 -22.31
C ASP A 250 14.30 15.96 -22.61
N GLY A 251 13.11 16.14 -22.01
CA GLY A 251 11.94 15.28 -22.21
C GLY A 251 11.88 14.07 -21.28
N LYS A 252 12.89 13.86 -20.42
CA LYS A 252 12.89 12.78 -19.40
C LYS A 252 12.20 13.21 -18.12
N THR A 253 11.95 12.26 -17.22
CA THR A 253 11.50 12.54 -15.85
C THR A 253 12.71 12.67 -14.93
N GLY A 254 12.69 13.68 -14.07
CA GLY A 254 13.62 13.87 -12.96
C GLY A 254 12.96 13.61 -11.63
N LEU A 255 13.79 13.32 -10.63
CA LEU A 255 13.41 13.13 -9.25
C LEU A 255 14.25 14.10 -8.42
N ASP A 256 13.59 14.92 -7.60
CA ASP A 256 14.22 15.78 -6.61
C ASP A 256 13.87 15.25 -5.22
N VAL A 257 14.88 14.87 -4.44
CA VAL A 257 14.71 14.33 -3.10
C VAL A 257 15.36 15.28 -2.11
N LEU A 258 14.54 15.88 -1.26
CA LEU A 258 14.94 16.91 -0.31
C LEU A 258 14.71 16.43 1.13
N ASN A 259 15.80 16.11 1.82
CA ASN A 259 15.78 15.86 3.26
C ASN A 259 15.79 17.19 4.02
N PHE A 260 14.81 17.40 4.89
CA PHE A 260 14.76 18.58 5.74
C PHE A 260 15.80 18.43 6.85
N ILE A 261 16.53 19.50 7.12
CA ILE A 261 17.58 19.53 8.15
C ILE A 261 17.07 20.42 9.29
N PRO A 262 16.65 19.87 10.45
CA PRO A 262 15.93 20.63 11.48
C PRO A 262 16.60 21.93 11.95
N PRO A 263 17.93 21.99 12.18
CA PRO A 263 18.59 23.25 12.53
C PRO A 263 18.40 24.39 11.49
N ASN A 264 18.13 24.03 10.25
CA ASN A 264 17.96 24.95 9.11
C ASN A 264 16.49 25.04 8.65
N THR A 265 15.57 24.35 9.33
CA THR A 265 14.14 24.36 9.02
C THR A 265 13.46 25.36 9.94
N SER A 266 12.86 26.40 9.36
CA SER A 266 12.01 27.33 10.10
C SER A 266 10.59 26.82 10.17
N PHE A 267 9.88 27.10 11.27
CA PHE A 267 8.49 26.70 11.46
C PHE A 267 7.62 27.88 11.85
N SER A 268 6.35 27.84 11.46
CA SER A 268 5.30 28.78 11.86
C SER A 268 3.95 28.07 11.80
N GLY A 269 2.88 28.74 12.20
CA GLY A 269 1.55 28.14 12.15
C GLY A 269 0.52 28.97 12.91
N ASN A 270 -0.70 28.48 12.92
CA ASN A 270 -1.80 29.06 13.66
C ASN A 270 -2.85 27.98 13.94
N CYS A 271 -3.65 28.21 14.97
CA CYS A 271 -4.73 27.30 15.34
C CYS A 271 -5.97 28.11 15.70
N ASP A 272 -7.11 27.56 15.36
CA ASP A 272 -8.42 27.95 15.86
C ASP A 272 -9.08 26.73 16.54
N ASN A 273 -10.39 26.80 16.77
CA ASN A 273 -11.11 25.75 17.49
C ASN A 273 -11.29 24.45 16.69
N SER A 274 -11.24 24.52 15.36
CA SER A 274 -11.52 23.38 14.46
C SER A 274 -10.36 23.04 13.53
N SER A 275 -9.42 23.96 13.30
CA SER A 275 -8.32 23.83 12.34
C SER A 275 -6.99 24.28 12.95
N ALA A 276 -5.91 23.58 12.58
CA ALA A 276 -4.54 23.92 12.97
C ALA A 276 -3.58 23.74 11.80
N PHE A 277 -2.61 24.63 11.69
CA PHE A 277 -1.62 24.64 10.63
C PHE A 277 -0.20 24.56 11.19
N LEU A 278 0.61 23.70 10.59
CA LEU A 278 2.06 23.66 10.77
C LEU A 278 2.74 23.94 9.44
N ASN A 279 3.42 25.07 9.34
CA ASN A 279 4.18 25.49 8.18
C ASN A 279 5.67 25.28 8.44
N LEU A 280 6.32 24.49 7.61
CA LEU A 280 7.77 24.22 7.67
C LEU A 280 8.43 24.74 6.41
N THR A 281 9.50 25.52 6.56
CA THR A 281 10.25 26.09 5.42
C THR A 281 11.72 25.73 5.55
N PHE A 282 12.25 25.07 4.52
CA PHE A 282 13.64 24.65 4.41
C PHE A 282 14.18 25.03 3.02
N GLY A 283 15.15 25.94 2.98
CA GLY A 283 15.65 26.49 1.72
C GLY A 283 14.52 27.15 0.91
N LYS A 284 14.22 26.59 -0.26
CA LYS A 284 13.12 27.04 -1.14
C LYS A 284 11.84 26.20 -1.01
N ALA A 285 11.86 25.15 -0.20
CA ALA A 285 10.72 24.28 0.00
C ALA A 285 9.90 24.73 1.21
N LYS A 286 8.58 24.74 1.04
CA LYS A 286 7.59 25.01 2.06
C LYS A 286 6.56 23.87 2.10
N LEU A 287 6.38 23.30 3.28
CA LEU A 287 5.34 22.31 3.58
C LEU A 287 4.33 22.94 4.53
N THR A 288 3.05 22.78 4.23
CA THR A 288 1.96 23.20 5.12
C THR A 288 1.10 21.98 5.44
N PHE A 289 1.12 21.55 6.70
CA PHE A 289 0.26 20.50 7.22
C PHE A 289 -1.00 21.15 7.80
N HIS A 290 -2.17 20.67 7.36
CA HIS A 290 -3.47 21.16 7.80
C HIS A 290 -4.21 20.07 8.56
N PHE A 291 -4.36 20.28 9.87
CA PHE A 291 -5.07 19.39 10.77
C PHE A 291 -6.47 19.93 11.04
N ILE A 292 -7.44 19.04 11.13
CA ILE A 292 -8.79 19.37 11.56
C ILE A 292 -9.22 18.55 12.77
N ARG A 293 -10.12 19.10 13.56
CA ARG A 293 -10.75 18.43 14.70
C ARG A 293 -12.18 18.04 14.35
N ASN A 294 -12.50 16.77 14.57
CA ASN A 294 -13.87 16.29 14.62
C ASN A 294 -14.39 16.41 16.05
N THR A 295 -15.22 17.42 16.30
CA THR A 295 -15.80 17.71 17.62
C THR A 295 -16.80 16.66 18.09
N SER A 296 -17.39 15.87 17.18
CA SER A 296 -18.38 14.85 17.54
C SER A 296 -17.75 13.62 18.19
N ILE A 297 -16.53 13.26 17.77
CA ILE A 297 -15.80 12.09 18.30
C ILE A 297 -14.55 12.47 19.07
N GLU A 298 -14.31 13.77 19.26
CA GLU A 298 -13.15 14.33 19.95
C GLU A 298 -11.80 13.79 19.45
N LYS A 299 -11.65 13.73 18.12
CA LYS A 299 -10.40 13.34 17.45
C LYS A 299 -9.91 14.41 16.50
N PHE A 300 -8.60 14.45 16.27
CA PHE A 300 -8.00 15.22 15.19
C PHE A 300 -7.38 14.30 14.15
N PHE A 301 -7.16 14.83 12.95
CA PHE A 301 -6.39 14.16 11.90
C PHE A 301 -5.83 15.18 10.92
N LEU A 302 -4.79 14.78 10.19
CA LEU A 302 -4.25 15.52 9.07
C LEU A 302 -5.23 15.42 7.88
N GLN A 303 -5.87 16.53 7.54
CA GLN A 303 -6.79 16.64 6.41
C GLN A 303 -6.06 16.91 5.10
N GLY A 304 -4.90 17.58 5.16
CA GLY A 304 -4.19 17.92 3.96
C GLY A 304 -2.76 18.39 4.14
N VAL A 305 -2.02 18.31 3.03
CA VAL A 305 -0.65 18.80 2.90
C VAL A 305 -0.56 19.64 1.64
N THR A 306 0.04 20.82 1.77
CA THR A 306 0.43 21.66 0.63
C THR A 306 1.95 21.69 0.54
N VAL A 307 2.47 21.47 -0.66
CA VAL A 307 3.90 21.52 -1.01
C VAL A 307 4.09 22.68 -1.97
N ASN A 308 5.07 23.52 -1.69
CA ASN A 308 5.57 24.54 -2.60
C ASN A 308 7.09 24.47 -2.61
N THR A 309 7.72 24.33 -3.78
CA THR A 309 9.18 24.32 -3.88
C THR A 309 9.67 24.82 -5.24
N THR A 310 10.94 25.20 -5.30
CA THR A 310 11.64 25.47 -6.56
C THR A 310 12.48 24.26 -6.95
N LEU A 311 12.20 23.69 -8.11
CA LEU A 311 12.89 22.55 -8.69
C LEU A 311 14.28 22.90 -9.26
N PRO A 312 15.13 21.89 -9.48
CA PRO A 312 16.43 22.06 -10.12
C PRO A 312 16.37 22.72 -11.53
N PRO A 313 17.45 23.38 -12.00
CA PRO A 313 17.46 24.15 -13.25
C PRO A 313 17.12 23.36 -14.52
N GLU A 314 17.29 22.03 -14.50
CA GLU A 314 16.93 21.12 -15.58
C GLU A 314 15.42 20.91 -15.73
N ALA A 315 14.61 21.33 -14.76
CA ALA A 315 13.15 21.23 -14.83
C ALA A 315 12.57 22.11 -15.94
N LYS A 316 11.51 21.63 -16.61
CA LYS A 316 10.74 22.41 -17.60
C LYS A 316 10.03 23.59 -16.95
N LYS A 317 9.48 23.39 -15.75
CA LYS A 317 8.85 24.41 -14.92
C LYS A 317 9.64 24.48 -13.61
N PRO A 318 10.25 25.63 -13.28
CA PRO A 318 11.09 25.74 -12.08
C PRO A 318 10.26 25.77 -10.79
N GLN A 319 9.01 26.24 -10.85
CA GLN A 319 8.13 26.30 -9.69
C GLN A 319 7.24 25.05 -9.63
N PHE A 320 7.19 24.41 -8.45
CA PHE A 320 6.37 23.24 -8.20
C PHE A 320 5.41 23.49 -7.03
N GLU A 321 4.14 23.17 -7.25
CA GLU A 321 3.08 23.28 -6.26
C GLU A 321 2.20 22.05 -6.32
N ALA A 322 1.91 21.48 -5.17
CA ALA A 322 1.04 20.32 -5.03
C ALA A 322 0.21 20.45 -3.76
N VAL A 323 -1.04 20.00 -3.81
CA VAL A 323 -1.94 20.03 -2.66
C VAL A 323 -2.79 18.77 -2.64
N ASN A 324 -2.97 18.24 -1.43
CA ASN A 324 -3.97 17.23 -1.13
C ASN A 324 -4.76 17.72 0.07
N ASN A 325 -6.09 17.78 -0.05
CA ASN A 325 -7.00 18.24 1.01
C ASN A 325 -7.98 17.13 1.45
N SER A 326 -7.71 15.88 1.11
CA SER A 326 -8.60 14.74 1.36
C SER A 326 -7.90 13.60 2.10
N MET A 327 -6.90 13.93 2.93
CA MET A 327 -6.17 12.98 3.76
C MET A 327 -6.95 12.65 5.05
N SER A 328 -6.62 11.51 5.64
CA SER A 328 -7.05 11.10 6.97
C SER A 328 -5.89 10.34 7.64
N ALA A 329 -4.78 11.05 7.87
CA ALA A 329 -3.53 10.50 8.42
C ALA A 329 -3.20 11.15 9.77
N LEU A 330 -2.20 10.62 10.49
CA LEU A 330 -1.69 11.19 11.75
C LEU A 330 -2.78 11.54 12.78
N GLY A 331 -3.81 10.71 12.89
CA GLY A 331 -4.99 11.01 13.70
C GLY A 331 -4.92 10.41 15.10
N ALA A 332 -5.28 11.19 16.11
CA ALA A 332 -5.40 10.75 17.50
C ALA A 332 -6.55 11.48 18.22
N SER A 333 -6.88 11.01 19.43
CA SER A 333 -7.85 11.69 20.29
C SER A 333 -7.33 13.04 20.79
N VAL A 334 -8.21 14.02 20.96
CA VAL A 334 -7.84 15.36 21.42
C VAL A 334 -7.29 15.29 22.84
N GLY A 335 -6.07 15.77 23.04
CA GLY A 335 -5.32 15.67 24.31
C GLY A 335 -4.28 14.55 24.32
N ASN A 336 -4.32 13.64 23.34
CA ASN A 336 -3.32 12.62 23.10
C ASN A 336 -2.40 13.01 21.95
N SER A 337 -1.27 12.32 21.82
CA SER A 337 -0.31 12.44 20.73
C SER A 337 -0.36 11.20 19.83
N TYR A 338 -0.36 11.40 18.53
CA TYR A 338 -0.12 10.34 17.55
C TYR A 338 1.38 10.06 17.48
N MET A 339 1.81 8.80 17.49
CA MET A 339 3.22 8.41 17.36
C MET A 339 3.40 7.29 16.34
N CYS A 340 4.41 7.40 15.47
CA CYS A 340 4.79 6.38 14.51
C CYS A 340 6.31 6.40 14.27
N HIS A 341 7.00 5.31 14.61
CA HIS A 341 8.41 5.07 14.39
C HIS A 341 8.69 4.66 12.94
N ALA A 342 7.80 3.86 12.36
CA ALA A 342 7.86 3.47 10.96
C ALA A 342 7.82 4.68 10.00
N GLU A 343 8.35 4.48 8.79
CA GLU A 343 8.25 5.48 7.72
C GLU A 343 6.80 5.55 7.22
N GLU A 344 6.21 6.74 7.27
CA GLU A 344 4.87 7.02 6.77
C GLU A 344 4.94 7.91 5.54
N ASN A 345 4.34 7.44 4.43
CA ASN A 345 4.42 8.10 3.14
C ASN A 345 3.12 8.84 2.83
N LEU A 346 3.15 10.17 2.91
CA LEU A 346 2.00 11.01 2.54
C LEU A 346 2.02 11.30 1.04
N LEU A 347 1.12 10.66 0.30
CA LEU A 347 0.88 10.95 -1.11
C LEU A 347 0.16 12.30 -1.26
N VAL A 348 0.89 13.33 -1.70
CA VAL A 348 0.30 14.64 -2.00
C VAL A 348 -0.30 14.63 -3.40
N THR A 349 0.49 14.21 -4.40
CA THR A 349 0.03 14.00 -5.78
C THR A 349 0.85 12.86 -6.41
N GLN A 350 0.48 12.39 -7.60
CA GLN A 350 1.27 11.40 -8.34
C GLN A 350 2.75 11.80 -8.56
N GLY A 351 3.04 13.11 -8.51
CA GLY A 351 4.40 13.63 -8.63
C GLY A 351 5.03 14.10 -7.31
N ALA A 352 4.37 13.94 -6.16
CA ALA A 352 4.92 14.41 -4.88
C ALA A 352 4.51 13.54 -3.68
N PHE A 353 5.52 13.12 -2.93
CA PHE A 353 5.39 12.42 -1.64
C PHE A 353 6.09 13.21 -0.54
N VAL A 354 5.50 13.20 0.65
CA VAL A 354 6.15 13.66 1.88
C VAL A 354 6.29 12.47 2.80
N ASN A 355 7.54 12.03 3.00
CA ASN A 355 7.86 10.89 3.85
C ASN A 355 8.19 11.39 5.25
N LEU A 356 7.53 10.79 6.24
CA LEU A 356 7.66 11.11 7.66
C LEU A 356 8.42 9.98 8.35
N PHE A 357 9.34 10.34 9.25
CA PHE A 357 10.16 9.39 9.99
C PHE A 357 10.10 9.71 11.48
N ASN A 358 9.85 8.70 12.33
CA ASN A 358 9.74 8.88 13.78
C ASN A 358 8.84 10.08 14.14
N VAL A 359 7.62 10.07 13.60
CA VAL A 359 6.65 11.14 13.83
C VAL A 359 6.00 10.98 15.20
N GLN A 360 5.94 12.08 15.94
CA GLN A 360 5.05 12.24 17.07
C GLN A 360 4.39 13.60 16.96
N VAL A 361 3.07 13.67 16.93
CA VAL A 361 2.33 14.92 16.72
C VAL A 361 1.09 15.01 17.60
N GLN A 362 0.86 16.21 18.13
CA GLN A 362 -0.33 16.54 18.89
C GLN A 362 -0.79 17.94 18.53
N VAL A 363 -2.11 18.12 18.39
CA VAL A 363 -2.72 19.39 18.01
C VAL A 363 -3.93 19.72 18.87
N PHE A 364 -4.32 20.99 18.87
CA PHE A 364 -5.44 21.61 19.59
C PHE A 364 -5.27 21.70 21.11
N LYS A 365 -5.24 20.57 21.82
CA LYS A 365 -5.15 20.53 23.29
C LYS A 365 -3.79 19.99 23.71
N ILE A 366 -2.93 20.85 24.25
CA ILE A 366 -1.57 20.51 24.70
C ILE A 366 -1.37 21.11 26.09
N ASP A 367 -1.20 20.25 27.08
CA ASP A 367 -1.04 20.66 28.48
C ASP A 367 0.45 20.74 28.84
N GLY A 368 0.91 21.93 29.23
CA GLY A 368 2.28 22.14 29.73
C GLY A 368 3.40 21.94 28.70
N ASP A 369 3.13 22.25 27.43
CA ASP A 369 4.08 22.16 26.30
C ASP A 369 4.73 20.78 26.12
N LYS A 370 4.02 19.72 26.52
CA LYS A 370 4.45 18.33 26.44
C LYS A 370 3.42 17.49 25.71
N PHE A 371 3.87 16.40 25.10
CA PHE A 371 2.98 15.40 24.55
C PHE A 371 2.17 14.75 25.68
N GLY A 372 0.88 14.53 25.40
CA GLY A 372 -0.03 13.77 26.22
C GLY A 372 0.16 12.26 26.04
N ALA A 373 -0.88 11.48 26.35
CA ALA A 373 -0.83 10.03 26.16
C ALA A 373 -0.58 9.68 24.68
N VAL A 374 0.10 8.57 24.43
CA VAL A 374 0.48 8.16 23.07
C VAL A 374 -0.58 7.24 22.49
N GLU A 375 -0.99 7.52 21.24
CA GLU A 375 -1.71 6.62 20.35
C GLU A 375 -0.76 6.22 19.23
N GLU A 376 -0.32 4.96 19.23
CA GLU A 376 0.63 4.45 18.27
C GLU A 376 -0.04 4.18 16.91
N CYS A 377 0.72 4.35 15.84
CA CYS A 377 0.25 4.05 14.51
C CYS A 377 0.12 2.54 14.31
N GLN A 378 -0.81 2.16 13.45
CA GLN A 378 -0.96 0.77 13.06
C GLN A 378 0.30 0.20 12.38
N LEU A 379 1.17 1.04 11.80
CA LEU A 379 2.43 0.59 11.19
C LEU A 379 3.47 0.13 12.23
N ASP A 380 3.40 0.65 13.45
CA ASP A 380 4.24 0.21 14.56
C ASP A 380 3.62 -1.00 15.27
N GLU A 381 2.29 -1.03 15.37
CA GLU A 381 1.55 -2.18 15.91
C GLU A 381 1.59 -3.41 14.96
N ASN A 382 1.85 -3.19 13.66
CA ASN A 382 1.80 -4.20 12.60
C ASN A 382 3.00 -4.05 11.63
N ASN A 383 4.01 -4.94 11.50
CA ASN A 383 3.95 -6.40 11.58
C ASN A 383 2.53 -6.92 11.29
N MET A 384 1.98 -6.64 10.10
CA MET A 384 0.61 -7.06 9.68
C MET A 384 0.25 -8.45 10.19
N LEU A 385 -0.47 -8.50 11.32
CA LEU A 385 -1.00 -9.71 11.92
C LEU A 385 -2.37 -9.94 11.28
N ILE A 386 -2.39 -10.64 10.15
CA ILE A 386 -3.61 -11.26 9.64
C ILE A 386 -3.60 -12.73 10.10
N PRO A 387 -4.28 -13.07 11.21
CA PRO A 387 -4.62 -14.45 11.47
C PRO A 387 -5.62 -14.92 10.39
N ILE A 388 -5.22 -15.89 9.57
CA ILE A 388 -6.13 -16.62 8.68
C ILE A 388 -6.61 -17.84 9.46
N ILE A 389 -7.91 -17.86 9.80
CA ILE A 389 -8.58 -18.94 10.55
C ILE A 389 -9.04 -20.04 9.62
#